data_AF-A0A2N4S7C1-F1
#
_entry.id   AF-A0A2N4S7C1-F1
#
_cell.length_a   1.000
_cell.length_b   1.000
_cell.length_c   1.000
_cell.angle_alpha   90.00
_cell.angle_beta   90.00
_cell.angle_gamma   90.00
#
_symmetry.space_group_name_H-M   'P 1'
#
loop_
_entity.id
_entity.type
_entity.pdbx_description
1 polymer ?
#
loop_
_entity_poly.entity_id
_entity_poly.type
_entity_poly.pdbx_seq_one_letter_code
_entity_poly.pdbx_strand_id
1 'polypeptide(L)'
;MAFIHHLKPLYVKVRREIIIFAVQIEIAMYKTIIRTVFRLIVSPKAAWQSIAGREESHQEFLNGFLYPVFGVVALASFVGGLWFVPDGSLQSALKQTIVNTVTVFGGFYLSAYVLNELAPRLNLVKSLLDWQRFAGYASIVVYLLFVILAFAPEFVIARLLVFYTVYIVFAGADAFWDVPDGSTMNFTVTASSLLILAPLSIYGILGLLIR
;
A
#
# COMPACT_ATOMS: atom_id res chain seq x y z
N MET A 1 40.31 -14.30 31.64
CA MET A 1 39.37 -15.26 31.01
C MET A 1 38.03 -15.39 31.75
N ALA A 2 37.95 -15.22 33.07
CA ALA A 2 36.70 -15.35 33.85
C ALA A 2 35.63 -14.26 33.60
N PHE A 3 36.04 -13.03 33.22
CA PHE A 3 35.12 -11.90 33.01
C PHE A 3 34.17 -12.09 31.80
N ILE A 4 34.64 -12.74 30.73
CA ILE A 4 33.83 -13.03 29.52
C ILE A 4 32.76 -14.10 29.82
N HIS A 5 33.06 -15.03 30.73
CA HIS A 5 32.13 -16.10 31.12
C HIS A 5 30.93 -15.57 31.92
N HIS A 6 31.11 -14.49 32.68
CA HIS A 6 30.04 -13.82 33.43
C HIS A 6 29.15 -12.91 32.57
N LEU A 7 29.65 -12.43 31.43
CA LEU A 7 28.91 -11.55 30.51
C LEU A 7 28.03 -12.30 29.51
N LYS A 8 28.35 -13.56 29.18
CA LYS A 8 27.53 -14.41 28.30
C LYS A 8 26.04 -14.48 28.69
N PRO A 9 25.67 -14.78 29.95
CA PRO A 9 24.26 -14.84 30.34
C PRO A 9 23.57 -13.46 30.27
N LEU A 10 24.29 -12.38 30.58
CA LEU A 10 23.78 -11.02 30.49
C LEU A 10 23.54 -10.61 29.03
N TYR A 11 24.50 -10.90 28.14
CA TYR A 11 24.35 -10.65 26.70
C TYR A 11 23.17 -11.40 26.10
N VAL A 12 22.99 -12.68 26.43
CA VAL A 12 21.86 -13.48 25.94
C VAL A 12 20.54 -12.91 26.47
N LYS A 13 20.48 -12.49 27.74
CA LYS A 13 19.30 -11.87 28.33
C LYS A 13 18.94 -10.55 27.64
N VAL A 14 19.91 -9.63 27.51
CA VAL A 14 19.71 -8.33 26.85
C VAL A 14 19.31 -8.51 25.38
N ARG A 15 19.98 -9.40 24.64
CA ARG A 15 19.61 -9.73 23.26
C ARG A 15 18.17 -10.25 23.16
N ARG A 16 17.75 -11.10 24.10
CA ARG A 16 16.38 -11.61 24.15
C ARG A 16 15.36 -10.51 24.40
N GLU A 17 15.62 -9.62 25.35
CA GLU A 17 14.74 -8.49 25.66
C GLU A 17 14.62 -7.52 24.48
N ILE A 18 15.73 -7.21 23.80
CA ILE A 18 15.74 -6.39 22.57
C ILE A 18 14.89 -7.05 21.48
N ILE A 19 15.05 -8.36 21.25
CA ILE A 19 14.26 -9.09 20.23
C ILE A 19 12.77 -9.06 20.59
N ILE A 20 12.42 -9.32 21.86
CA ILE A 20 11.02 -9.30 22.29
C ILE A 20 10.44 -7.90 22.07
N PHE A 21 11.15 -6.85 22.49
CA PHE A 21 10.73 -5.47 22.31
C PHE A 21 10.53 -5.12 20.83
N ALA A 22 11.49 -5.46 19.95
CA ALA A 22 11.40 -5.25 18.52
C ALA A 22 10.19 -5.98 17.90
N VAL A 23 9.97 -7.24 18.28
CA VAL A 23 8.80 -8.02 17.80
C VAL A 23 7.48 -7.40 18.26
N GLN A 24 7.40 -6.87 19.49
CA GLN A 24 6.18 -6.20 19.96
C GLN A 24 5.88 -4.93 19.17
N ILE A 25 6.91 -4.16 18.78
CA ILE A 25 6.75 -2.98 17.92
C ILE A 25 6.19 -3.40 16.56
N GLU A 26 6.77 -4.42 15.93
CA GLU A 26 6.29 -4.95 14.65
C GLU A 26 4.82 -5.39 14.75
N ILE A 27 4.48 -6.19 15.77
CA ILE A 27 3.09 -6.66 15.98
C ILE A 27 2.13 -5.48 16.16
N ALA A 28 2.51 -4.46 16.94
CA ALA A 28 1.69 -3.27 17.15
C ALA A 28 1.47 -2.48 15.85
N MET A 29 2.51 -2.38 15.02
CA MET A 29 2.45 -1.76 13.70
C MET A 29 1.49 -2.53 12.77
N TYR A 30 1.67 -3.85 12.60
CA TYR A 30 0.80 -4.67 11.75
C TYR A 30 -0.66 -4.65 12.22
N LYS A 31 -0.91 -4.63 13.53
CA LYS A 31 -2.26 -4.47 14.08
C LYS A 31 -2.89 -3.14 13.66
N THR A 32 -2.10 -2.07 13.63
CA THR A 32 -2.53 -0.74 13.20
C THR A 32 -2.82 -0.69 11.71
N ILE A 33 -1.97 -1.31 10.89
CA ILE A 33 -2.17 -1.47 9.45
C ILE A 33 -3.47 -2.22 9.20
N ILE A 34 -3.64 -3.42 9.75
CA ILE A 34 -4.83 -4.26 9.54
C ILE A 34 -6.09 -3.52 9.95
N ARG A 35 -6.08 -2.81 11.09
CA ARG A 35 -7.22 -1.98 11.52
C ARG A 35 -7.51 -0.85 10.53
N THR A 36 -6.49 -0.19 9.99
CA THR A 36 -6.65 0.90 9.02
C THR A 36 -7.19 0.38 7.70
N VAL A 37 -6.64 -0.73 7.18
CA VAL A 37 -7.14 -1.43 6.00
C VAL A 37 -8.58 -1.85 6.20
N PHE A 38 -8.90 -2.54 7.30
CA PHE A 38 -10.26 -2.98 7.59
C PHE A 38 -11.25 -1.82 7.62
N ARG A 39 -10.91 -0.70 8.27
CA ARG A 39 -11.76 0.50 8.29
C ARG A 39 -11.91 1.13 6.90
N LEU A 40 -10.83 1.23 6.11
CA LEU A 40 -10.90 1.74 4.74
C LEU A 40 -11.79 0.88 3.85
N ILE A 41 -11.85 -0.44 4.10
CA ILE A 41 -12.72 -1.34 3.34
C ILE A 41 -14.17 -1.28 3.84
N VAL A 42 -14.39 -1.34 5.15
CA VAL A 42 -15.75 -1.49 5.73
C VAL A 42 -16.46 -0.15 5.90
N SER A 43 -15.74 0.90 6.31
CA SER A 43 -16.31 2.22 6.59
C SER A 43 -15.40 3.36 6.09
N PRO A 44 -15.23 3.52 4.76
CA PRO A 44 -14.27 4.46 4.19
C PRO A 44 -14.41 5.90 4.70
N LYS A 45 -15.64 6.42 4.86
CA LYS A 45 -15.85 7.79 5.38
C LYS A 45 -15.27 7.96 6.79
N ALA A 46 -15.57 7.03 7.71
CA ALA A 46 -15.03 7.06 9.06
C ALA A 46 -13.51 6.83 9.08
N ALA A 47 -13.01 6.00 8.17
CA ALA A 47 -11.57 5.79 8.00
C ALA A 47 -10.86 7.08 7.58
N TRP A 48 -11.39 7.81 6.60
CA TRP A 48 -10.83 9.08 6.15
C TRP A 48 -10.86 10.16 7.21
N GLN A 49 -11.96 10.30 7.96
CA GLN A 49 -12.01 11.21 9.12
C GLN A 49 -10.92 10.88 10.15
N SER A 50 -10.74 9.58 10.44
CA SER A 50 -9.68 9.13 11.32
C SER A 50 -8.27 9.30 10.74
N ILE A 51 -8.11 9.33 9.41
CA ILE A 51 -6.82 9.54 8.76
C ILE A 51 -6.51 11.03 8.72
N ALA A 52 -7.44 11.87 8.29
CA ALA A 52 -7.28 13.32 8.17
C ALA A 52 -6.91 13.97 9.51
N GLY A 53 -7.53 13.52 10.61
CA GLY A 53 -7.21 13.99 11.96
C GLY A 53 -5.91 13.46 12.58
N ARG A 54 -5.10 12.64 11.86
CA ARG A 54 -3.80 12.19 12.37
C ARG A 54 -2.74 13.26 12.10
N GLU A 55 -2.01 13.62 13.14
CA GLU A 55 -0.71 14.27 13.04
C GLU A 55 0.37 13.21 12.73
N GLU A 56 0.28 12.66 11.52
CA GLU A 56 1.22 11.67 11.01
C GLU A 56 2.22 12.37 10.08
N SER A 57 3.52 12.26 10.39
CA SER A 57 4.57 12.71 9.50
C SER A 57 4.64 11.83 8.24
N HIS A 58 5.22 12.36 7.17
CA HIS A 58 5.36 11.60 5.94
C HIS A 58 6.18 10.31 6.14
N GLN A 59 7.21 10.33 7.00
CA GLN A 59 8.00 9.15 7.32
C GLN A 59 7.21 8.09 8.10
N GLU A 60 6.36 8.52 9.04
CA GLU A 60 5.48 7.61 9.79
C GLU A 60 4.46 6.94 8.87
N PHE A 61 3.88 7.68 7.93
CA PHE A 61 3.01 7.11 6.90
C PHE A 61 3.74 6.07 6.04
N LEU A 62 4.95 6.40 5.54
CA LEU A 62 5.71 5.49 4.69
C LEU A 62 6.10 4.21 5.43
N ASN A 63 6.71 4.35 6.61
CA ASN A 63 7.26 3.23 7.36
C ASN A 63 6.20 2.45 8.14
N GLY A 64 5.15 3.13 8.62
CA GLY A 64 4.09 2.55 9.44
C GLY A 64 2.91 1.99 8.64
N PHE A 65 2.79 2.34 7.36
CA PHE A 65 1.70 1.84 6.51
C PHE A 65 2.18 1.40 5.12
N LEU A 66 2.73 2.31 4.32
CA LEU A 66 2.91 2.05 2.89
C LEU A 66 3.94 0.94 2.59
N TYR A 67 5.16 1.07 3.13
CA TYR A 67 6.24 0.11 2.88
C TYR A 67 5.94 -1.28 3.45
N PRO A 68 5.37 -1.44 4.67
CA PRO A 68 4.91 -2.74 5.12
C PRO A 68 3.85 -3.36 4.19
N VAL A 69 2.88 -2.59 3.71
CA VAL A 69 1.86 -3.08 2.75
C VAL A 69 2.53 -3.54 1.44
N PHE A 70 3.50 -2.78 0.92
CA PHE A 70 4.27 -3.18 -0.26
C PHE A 70 5.15 -4.41 0.00
N GLY A 71 5.70 -4.54 1.21
CA GLY A 71 6.40 -5.74 1.65
C GLY A 71 5.51 -6.98 1.61
N VAL A 72 4.25 -6.85 2.07
CA VAL A 72 3.24 -7.92 1.96
C VAL A 72 2.93 -8.24 0.51
N VAL A 73 2.77 -7.24 -0.36
CA VAL A 73 2.58 -7.47 -1.81
C VAL A 73 3.76 -8.23 -2.41
N ALA A 74 5.00 -7.83 -2.10
CA ALA A 74 6.20 -8.46 -2.61
C ALA A 74 6.32 -9.92 -2.15
N LEU A 75 6.10 -10.15 -0.85
CA LEU A 75 6.14 -11.49 -0.25
C LEU A 75 5.03 -12.39 -0.82
N ALA A 76 3.80 -11.87 -0.90
CA ALA A 76 2.66 -12.58 -1.50
C ALA A 76 2.94 -12.93 -2.96
N SER A 77 3.49 -11.99 -3.74
CA SER A 77 3.85 -12.23 -5.14
C SER A 77 4.93 -13.31 -5.29
N PHE A 78 5.90 -13.34 -4.38
CA PHE A 78 6.96 -14.35 -4.40
C PHE A 78 6.42 -15.74 -4.07
N VAL A 79 5.68 -15.85 -2.97
CA VAL A 79 5.06 -17.13 -2.55
C VAL A 79 4.03 -17.58 -3.59
N GLY A 80 3.19 -16.66 -4.08
CA GLY A 80 2.25 -16.89 -5.17
C GLY A 80 2.92 -17.46 -6.41
N GLY A 81 3.99 -16.81 -6.87
CA GLY A 81 4.74 -17.23 -8.05
C GLY A 81 5.45 -18.58 -7.92
N LEU A 82 5.78 -19.01 -6.70
CA LEU A 82 6.37 -20.33 -6.45
C LEU A 82 5.33 -21.46 -6.43
N TRP A 83 4.16 -21.24 -5.84
CA TRP A 83 3.21 -22.32 -5.53
C TRP A 83 1.94 -22.33 -6.40
N PHE A 84 1.53 -21.18 -6.93
CA PHE A 84 0.21 -21.02 -7.56
C PHE A 84 0.28 -20.71 -9.07
N VAL A 85 1.50 -20.60 -9.61
CA VAL A 85 1.73 -20.45 -11.06
C VAL A 85 2.10 -21.83 -11.65
N PRO A 86 1.49 -22.24 -12.79
CA PRO A 86 1.73 -23.57 -13.38
C PRO A 86 3.20 -23.94 -13.61
N ASP A 87 4.05 -22.97 -13.96
CA ASP A 87 5.50 -23.13 -14.15
C ASP A 87 6.32 -22.51 -12.99
N GLY A 88 5.83 -22.67 -11.76
CA GLY A 88 6.39 -22.10 -10.54
C GLY A 88 7.87 -22.47 -10.33
N SER A 89 8.76 -21.59 -10.80
CA SER A 89 10.21 -21.67 -10.62
C SER A 89 10.69 -20.46 -9.82
N LEU A 90 11.85 -20.58 -9.17
CA LEU A 90 12.45 -19.46 -8.45
C LEU A 90 12.62 -18.24 -9.36
N GLN A 91 13.05 -18.45 -10.62
CA GLN A 91 13.18 -17.38 -11.60
C GLN A 91 11.84 -16.72 -11.92
N SER A 92 10.78 -17.51 -12.16
CA SER A 92 9.44 -16.99 -12.43
C SER A 92 8.88 -16.20 -11.25
N ALA A 93 9.02 -16.74 -10.04
CA ALA A 93 8.56 -16.08 -8.82
C ALA A 93 9.30 -14.75 -8.58
N LEU A 94 10.62 -14.71 -8.76
CA LEU A 94 11.40 -13.47 -8.66
C LEU A 94 10.98 -12.45 -9.71
N LYS A 95 10.80 -12.85 -10.98
CA LYS A 95 10.30 -11.97 -12.04
C LYS A 95 8.95 -11.38 -11.65
N GLN A 96 8.01 -12.21 -11.19
CA GLN A 96 6.67 -11.75 -10.79
C GLN A 96 6.72 -10.82 -9.58
N THR A 97 7.53 -11.11 -8.58
CA THR A 97 7.75 -10.21 -7.43
C THR A 97 8.28 -8.85 -7.87
N ILE A 98 9.27 -8.82 -8.76
CA ILE A 98 9.82 -7.56 -9.29
C ILE A 98 8.73 -6.78 -10.04
N VAL A 99 8.01 -7.43 -10.96
CA VAL A 99 6.92 -6.82 -11.72
C VAL A 99 5.88 -6.21 -10.80
N ASN A 100 5.35 -6.99 -9.85
CA ASN A 100 4.30 -6.54 -8.96
C ASN A 100 4.78 -5.43 -8.00
N THR A 101 6.00 -5.55 -7.49
CA THR A 101 6.59 -4.55 -6.59
C THR A 101 6.80 -3.22 -7.31
N VAL A 102 7.47 -3.23 -8.47
CA VAL A 102 7.68 -2.01 -9.28
C VAL A 102 6.33 -1.42 -9.71
N THR A 103 5.34 -2.26 -9.98
CA THR A 103 3.99 -1.81 -10.33
C THR A 103 3.33 -1.03 -9.18
N VAL A 104 3.32 -1.56 -7.96
CA VAL A 104 2.66 -0.86 -6.84
C VAL A 104 3.43 0.40 -6.42
N PHE A 105 4.77 0.35 -6.41
CA PHE A 105 5.60 1.53 -6.14
C PHE A 105 5.45 2.61 -7.21
N GLY A 106 5.60 2.24 -8.47
CA GLY A 106 5.51 3.17 -9.59
C GLY A 106 4.10 3.73 -9.75
N GLY A 107 3.07 2.88 -9.62
CA GLY A 107 1.67 3.30 -9.68
C GLY A 107 1.33 4.31 -8.58
N PHE A 108 1.81 4.06 -7.36
CA PHE A 108 1.68 4.98 -6.24
C PHE A 108 2.33 6.35 -6.51
N TYR A 109 3.63 6.37 -6.82
CA TYR A 109 4.35 7.64 -7.01
C TYR A 109 3.84 8.41 -8.24
N LEU A 110 3.56 7.71 -9.34
CA LEU A 110 3.03 8.33 -10.54
C LEU A 110 1.64 8.94 -10.28
N SER A 111 0.74 8.20 -9.64
CA SER A 111 -0.60 8.71 -9.33
C SER A 111 -0.55 9.92 -8.42
N ALA A 112 0.24 9.85 -7.34
CA ALA A 112 0.37 10.97 -6.40
C ALA A 112 0.98 12.21 -7.06
N TYR A 113 1.99 12.03 -7.92
CA TYR A 113 2.62 13.13 -8.64
C TYR A 113 1.64 13.79 -9.63
N VAL A 114 0.98 12.99 -10.47
CA VAL A 114 0.01 13.53 -11.45
C VAL A 114 -1.17 14.19 -10.74
N LEU A 115 -1.66 13.62 -9.63
CA LEU A 115 -2.70 14.24 -8.80
C LEU A 115 -2.27 15.58 -8.22
N ASN A 116 -1.05 15.65 -7.68
CA ASN A 116 -0.49 16.91 -7.22
C ASN A 116 -0.42 17.95 -8.35
N GLU A 117 -0.01 17.55 -9.55
CA GLU A 117 0.03 18.44 -10.70
C GLU A 117 -1.36 18.92 -11.15
N LEU A 118 -2.38 18.08 -11.01
CA LEU A 118 -3.77 18.41 -11.32
C LEU A 118 -4.48 19.17 -10.19
N ALA A 119 -3.93 19.22 -8.98
CA ALA A 119 -4.56 19.82 -7.81
C ALA A 119 -5.12 21.24 -8.06
N PRO A 120 -4.39 22.18 -8.70
CA PRO A 120 -4.93 23.51 -8.97
C PRO A 120 -6.15 23.50 -9.89
N ARG A 121 -6.26 22.53 -10.80
CA ARG A 121 -7.42 22.38 -11.69
C ARG A 121 -8.67 21.88 -10.96
N LEU A 122 -8.49 21.30 -9.78
CA LEU A 122 -9.54 20.81 -8.89
C LEU A 122 -9.83 21.80 -7.75
N ASN A 123 -9.27 23.02 -7.80
CA ASN A 123 -9.31 24.02 -6.72
C ASN A 123 -8.70 23.52 -5.40
N LEU A 124 -7.71 22.63 -5.49
CA LEU A 124 -6.97 22.09 -4.35
C LEU A 124 -5.53 22.63 -4.32
N VAL A 125 -4.94 22.59 -3.14
CA VAL A 125 -3.56 23.02 -2.93
C VAL A 125 -2.58 21.92 -3.37
N LYS A 126 -1.47 22.33 -3.98
CA LYS A 126 -0.35 21.43 -4.23
C LYS A 126 0.37 21.13 -2.91
N SER A 127 0.35 19.86 -2.51
CA SER A 127 1.17 19.33 -1.43
C SER A 127 1.52 17.88 -1.76
N LEU A 128 2.71 17.65 -2.31
CA LEU A 128 3.09 16.33 -2.81
C LEU A 128 3.03 15.26 -1.71
N LEU A 129 3.40 15.62 -0.48
CA LEU A 129 3.41 14.68 0.65
C LEU A 129 1.99 14.27 1.06
N ASP A 130 1.04 15.21 1.02
CA ASP A 130 -0.38 14.91 1.31
C ASP A 130 -1.03 14.14 0.17
N TRP A 131 -0.68 14.43 -1.08
CA TRP A 131 -1.11 13.65 -2.24
C TRP A 131 -0.56 12.23 -2.23
N GLN A 132 0.67 12.03 -1.78
CA GLN A 132 1.24 10.71 -1.53
C GLN A 132 0.49 10.00 -0.41
N ARG A 133 0.25 10.65 0.73
CA ARG A 133 -0.54 10.07 1.83
C ARG A 133 -1.94 9.65 1.37
N PHE A 134 -2.64 10.53 0.66
CA PHE A 134 -3.95 10.25 0.07
C PHE A 134 -3.88 9.07 -0.90
N ALA A 135 -2.99 9.10 -1.89
CA ALA A 135 -2.87 8.05 -2.90
C ALA A 135 -2.54 6.69 -2.28
N GLY A 136 -1.70 6.64 -1.24
CA GLY A 136 -1.34 5.41 -0.55
C GLY A 136 -2.51 4.76 0.17
N TYR A 137 -3.28 5.54 0.95
CA TYR A 137 -4.47 5.01 1.61
C TYR A 137 -5.59 4.67 0.62
N ALA A 138 -5.82 5.52 -0.39
CA ALA A 138 -6.87 5.32 -1.39
C ALA A 138 -6.64 4.08 -2.27
N SER A 139 -5.38 3.70 -2.51
CA SER A 139 -5.01 2.55 -3.34
C SER A 139 -5.06 1.21 -2.61
N ILE A 140 -5.57 1.15 -1.38
CA ILE A 140 -5.52 -0.08 -0.58
C ILE A 140 -6.19 -1.28 -1.26
N VAL A 141 -7.30 -1.07 -1.96
CA VAL A 141 -7.99 -2.13 -2.73
C VAL A 141 -7.10 -2.65 -3.86
N VAL A 142 -6.39 -1.76 -4.55
CA VAL A 142 -5.44 -2.14 -5.61
C VAL A 142 -4.35 -3.03 -5.01
N TYR A 143 -3.77 -2.64 -3.87
CA TYR A 143 -2.72 -3.43 -3.21
C TYR A 143 -3.23 -4.80 -2.73
N LEU A 144 -4.42 -4.84 -2.13
CA LEU A 144 -5.04 -6.11 -1.73
C LEU A 144 -5.31 -7.02 -2.91
N LEU A 145 -5.66 -6.47 -4.08
CA LEU A 145 -5.82 -7.27 -5.30
C LEU A 145 -4.53 -7.92 -5.76
N PHE A 146 -3.38 -7.23 -5.67
CA PHE A 146 -2.09 -7.86 -5.94
C PHE A 146 -1.82 -9.04 -5.00
N VAL A 147 -2.17 -8.91 -3.72
CA VAL A 147 -2.04 -10.01 -2.74
C VAL A 147 -2.98 -11.17 -3.07
N ILE A 148 -4.27 -10.89 -3.28
CA ILE A 148 -5.29 -11.92 -3.57
C ILE A 148 -4.95 -12.67 -4.85
N LEU A 149 -4.62 -11.95 -5.92
CA LEU A 149 -4.33 -12.55 -7.22
C LEU A 149 -2.99 -13.29 -7.27
N ALA A 150 -2.07 -13.01 -6.34
CA ALA A 150 -0.86 -13.80 -6.21
C ALA A 150 -1.15 -15.24 -5.76
N PHE A 151 -2.13 -15.43 -4.86
CA PHE A 151 -2.53 -16.74 -4.37
C PHE A 151 -3.66 -17.39 -5.19
N ALA A 152 -4.46 -16.57 -5.88
CA ALA A 152 -5.60 -17.02 -6.68
C ALA A 152 -5.60 -16.34 -8.06
N PRO A 153 -4.64 -16.67 -8.94
CA PRO A 153 -4.50 -16.01 -10.25
C PRO A 153 -5.72 -16.22 -11.17
N GLU A 154 -6.39 -17.36 -11.04
CA GLU A 154 -7.60 -17.71 -11.79
C GLU A 154 -8.86 -16.99 -11.29
N PHE A 155 -8.79 -16.25 -10.18
CA PHE A 155 -9.93 -15.54 -9.61
C PHE A 155 -10.19 -14.22 -10.34
N VAL A 156 -10.47 -14.31 -11.64
CA VAL A 156 -10.65 -13.15 -12.55
C VAL A 156 -11.72 -12.19 -12.05
N ILE A 157 -12.78 -12.71 -11.43
CA ILE A 157 -13.87 -11.88 -10.89
C ILE A 157 -13.40 -10.95 -9.77
N ALA A 158 -12.32 -11.28 -9.04
CA ALA A 158 -11.74 -10.39 -8.02
C ALA A 158 -11.27 -9.07 -8.63
N ARG A 159 -10.88 -9.04 -9.91
CA ARG A 159 -10.46 -7.81 -10.59
C ARG A 159 -11.57 -6.76 -10.61
N LEU A 160 -12.84 -7.15 -10.53
CA LEU A 160 -13.97 -6.22 -10.43
C LEU A 160 -13.98 -5.44 -9.12
N LEU A 161 -13.35 -5.95 -8.06
CA LEU A 161 -13.25 -5.23 -6.77
C LEU A 161 -12.45 -3.93 -6.92
N VAL A 162 -11.65 -3.77 -7.97
CA VAL A 162 -10.88 -2.54 -8.24
C VAL A 162 -11.78 -1.30 -8.32
N PHE A 163 -13.03 -1.46 -8.76
CA PHE A 163 -14.00 -0.36 -8.81
C PHE A 163 -14.38 0.15 -7.42
N TYR A 164 -14.17 -0.62 -6.35
CA TYR A 164 -14.38 -0.15 -4.99
C TYR A 164 -13.40 0.97 -4.60
N THR A 165 -12.25 1.07 -5.27
CA THR A 165 -11.35 2.23 -5.15
C THR A 165 -12.07 3.55 -5.46
N VAL A 166 -13.04 3.56 -6.39
CA VAL A 166 -13.83 4.75 -6.70
C VAL A 166 -14.60 5.23 -5.47
N TYR A 167 -15.20 4.31 -4.71
CA TYR A 167 -15.93 4.66 -3.49
C TYR A 167 -14.99 5.12 -2.35
N ILE A 168 -13.81 4.50 -2.21
CA ILE A 168 -12.80 4.95 -1.24
C ILE A 168 -12.34 6.37 -1.56
N VAL A 169 -12.05 6.66 -2.83
CA VAL A 169 -11.67 8.01 -3.29
C VAL A 169 -12.79 9.01 -3.05
N PHE A 170 -14.03 8.66 -3.41
CA PHE A 170 -15.21 9.51 -3.18
C PHE A 170 -15.36 9.87 -1.71
N ALA A 171 -15.23 8.88 -0.81
CA ALA A 171 -15.32 9.12 0.64
C ALA A 171 -14.19 10.01 1.18
N GLY A 172 -13.01 10.01 0.52
CA GLY A 172 -11.88 10.84 0.89
C GLY A 172 -11.90 12.25 0.30
N ALA A 173 -12.70 12.49 -0.75
CA ALA A 173 -12.82 13.81 -1.37
C ALA A 173 -13.25 14.88 -0.35
N ASP A 174 -14.31 14.58 0.41
CA ASP A 174 -14.82 15.43 1.48
C ASP A 174 -13.94 15.32 2.74
N ALA A 175 -13.81 14.11 3.29
CA ALA A 175 -13.19 13.92 4.61
C ALA A 175 -11.68 14.19 4.70
N PHE A 176 -10.94 14.21 3.58
CA PHE A 176 -9.49 14.47 3.58
C PHE A 176 -9.10 15.78 2.87
N TRP A 177 -9.73 16.07 1.73
CA TRP A 177 -9.38 17.24 0.90
C TRP A 177 -10.37 18.40 0.99
N ASP A 178 -11.53 18.21 1.63
CA ASP A 178 -12.62 19.21 1.70
C ASP A 178 -12.95 19.76 0.30
N VAL A 179 -13.09 18.85 -0.68
CA VAL A 179 -13.32 19.21 -2.09
C VAL A 179 -14.67 19.95 -2.21
N PRO A 180 -14.73 21.08 -2.94
CA PRO A 180 -15.98 21.79 -3.14
C PRO A 180 -17.06 20.91 -3.77
N ASP A 181 -18.31 20.99 -3.27
CA ASP A 181 -19.44 20.11 -3.66
C ASP A 181 -19.63 19.96 -5.19
N GLY A 182 -19.37 21.01 -5.96
CA GLY A 182 -19.49 21.01 -7.43
C GLY A 182 -18.35 20.29 -8.18
N SER A 183 -17.25 19.95 -7.51
CA SER A 183 -16.05 19.35 -8.10
C SER A 183 -15.79 17.90 -7.65
N THR A 184 -16.54 17.39 -6.67
CA THR A 184 -16.35 16.06 -6.08
C THR A 184 -16.40 14.92 -7.09
N MET A 185 -17.31 14.99 -8.07
CA MET A 185 -17.40 13.98 -9.13
C MET A 185 -16.15 13.99 -10.02
N ASN A 186 -15.71 15.17 -10.46
CA ASN A 186 -14.52 15.32 -11.32
C ASN A 186 -13.25 14.87 -10.59
N PHE A 187 -13.12 15.25 -9.31
CA PHE A 187 -12.04 14.77 -8.44
C PHE A 187 -12.06 13.25 -8.34
N THR A 188 -13.23 12.66 -8.03
CA THR A 188 -13.37 11.22 -7.79
C THR A 188 -13.01 10.42 -9.04
N VAL A 189 -13.54 10.80 -10.19
CA VAL A 189 -13.27 10.13 -11.47
C VAL A 189 -11.79 10.27 -11.82
N THR A 190 -11.22 11.47 -11.71
CA THR A 190 -9.81 11.71 -12.06
C THR A 190 -8.88 10.91 -11.14
N ALA A 191 -9.07 10.99 -9.83
CA ALA A 191 -8.21 10.34 -8.86
C ALA A 191 -8.33 8.83 -8.91
N SER A 192 -9.55 8.28 -8.93
CA SER A 192 -9.71 6.83 -9.06
C SER A 192 -9.16 6.29 -10.38
N SER A 193 -9.36 7.00 -11.50
CA SER A 193 -8.79 6.60 -12.78
C SER A 193 -7.26 6.55 -12.74
N LEU A 194 -6.60 7.56 -12.14
CA LEU A 194 -5.15 7.57 -12.00
C LEU A 194 -4.66 6.41 -11.11
N LEU A 195 -5.25 6.25 -9.93
CA LEU A 195 -4.86 5.20 -8.97
C LEU A 195 -5.04 3.78 -9.53
N ILE A 196 -5.97 3.57 -10.46
CA ILE A 196 -6.21 2.29 -11.10
C ILE A 196 -5.36 2.12 -12.36
N LEU A 197 -5.36 3.11 -13.27
CA LEU A 197 -4.73 2.99 -14.58
C LEU A 197 -3.21 3.11 -14.53
N ALA A 198 -2.65 3.88 -13.60
CA ALA A 198 -1.20 3.99 -13.46
C ALA A 198 -0.52 2.64 -13.17
N PRO A 199 -0.90 1.88 -12.12
CA PRO A 199 -0.33 0.56 -11.90
C PRO A 199 -0.68 -0.43 -13.04
N LEU A 200 -1.89 -0.39 -13.60
CA LEU A 200 -2.22 -1.26 -14.75
C LEU A 200 -1.34 -1.02 -15.98
N SER A 201 -1.03 0.25 -16.26
CA SER A 201 -0.16 0.63 -17.38
C SER A 201 1.27 0.14 -17.14
N ILE A 202 1.81 0.35 -15.93
CA ILE A 202 3.15 -0.13 -15.56
C ILE A 202 3.21 -1.65 -15.63
N TYR A 203 2.22 -2.35 -15.08
CA TYR A 203 2.12 -3.81 -15.14
C TYR A 203 2.12 -4.31 -16.59
N GLY A 204 1.32 -3.68 -17.46
CA GLY A 204 1.25 -4.01 -18.88
C GLY A 204 2.58 -3.81 -19.60
N ILE A 205 3.25 -2.68 -19.38
CA ILE A 205 4.56 -2.38 -19.98
C ILE A 205 5.62 -3.38 -19.52
N LEU A 206 5.71 -3.64 -18.20
CA LEU A 206 6.67 -4.60 -17.65
C LEU A 206 6.40 -6.02 -18.14
N GLY A 207 5.12 -6.40 -18.24
CA GLY A 207 4.71 -7.69 -18.79
C GLY A 207 5.12 -7.89 -20.24
N LEU A 208 5.16 -6.83 -21.05
CA LEU A 208 5.69 -6.88 -22.42
C LEU A 208 7.21 -7.00 -22.47
N LEU A 209 7.92 -6.36 -21.54
CA LEU A 209 9.39 -6.34 -21.49
C LEU A 209 10.00 -7.64 -20.93
N ILE A 210 9.27 -8.33 -20.05
CA ILE A 210 9.78 -9.49 -19.29
C ILE A 210 9.32 -10.84 -19.91
N ARG A 211 8.42 -10.77 -20.90
CA ARG A 211 8.04 -11.91 -21.76
C ARG A 211 9.21 -12.46 -22.53
#